data_AF-A0A1G1A4Q8-F1
#
_entry.id   AF-A0A1G1A4Q8-F1
#
_cell.length_a   1.000
_cell.length_b   1.000
_cell.length_c   1.000
_cell.angle_alpha   90.00
_cell.angle_beta   90.00
_cell.angle_gamma   90.00
#
_symmetry.space_group_name_H-M   'P 1'
#
loop_
_entity.id
_entity.type
_entity.pdbx_description
1 polymer ?
#
loop_
_entity_poly.entity_id
_entity_poly.type
_entity_poly.pdbx_seq_one_letter_code
_entity_poly.pdbx_strand_id
1 'polypeptide(L)'
;MKRWYQTGGGLTVLVVGGLMVLVTGCRSIYPPSNIKPVDRVMTVTGYCDCRICCSWTRNWYGRAVFAYGPMKGKPKQVGVTASGTRARKGTIAADTSRYPFGTIMYIPGYGYGRVEDRGGAIKGEHIDLFYHSHQQALRSSKRKITVQVWLPKRGK
;
A
#
# COMPACT_ATOMS: atom_id res chain seq x y z
N MET A 1 48.80 -5.93 58.22
CA MET A 1 49.38 -5.42 56.95
C MET A 1 48.38 -5.59 55.80
N LYS A 2 48.74 -5.23 54.56
CA LYS A 2 47.83 -4.91 53.43
C LYS A 2 47.01 -6.10 52.86
N ARG A 3 45.67 -5.94 52.89
CA ARG A 3 44.69 -6.02 51.79
C ARG A 3 44.89 -6.99 50.60
N TRP A 4 43.89 -7.88 50.42
CA TRP A 4 43.34 -8.46 49.17
C TRP A 4 41.79 -8.42 49.33
N TYR A 5 40.85 -8.14 48.38
CA TYR A 5 40.60 -8.55 46.97
C TYR A 5 40.44 -10.08 46.81
N GLN A 6 39.46 -10.69 46.11
CA GLN A 6 38.22 -10.29 45.38
C GLN A 6 37.33 -11.58 45.26
N THR A 7 36.01 -11.67 45.04
CA THR A 7 34.84 -10.79 44.73
C THR A 7 33.64 -11.34 45.56
N GLY A 8 32.31 -11.10 45.39
CA GLY A 8 31.47 -10.29 44.49
C GLY A 8 29.97 -10.52 44.79
N GLY A 9 29.09 -9.55 44.54
CA GLY A 9 27.66 -9.62 44.91
C GLY A 9 26.74 -10.13 43.80
N GLY A 10 25.81 -11.04 44.14
CA GLY A 10 24.76 -11.52 43.24
C GLY A 10 23.44 -10.78 43.44
N LEU A 11 23.13 -9.80 42.59
CA LEU A 11 21.82 -9.17 42.54
C LEU A 11 20.96 -9.85 41.46
N THR A 12 19.95 -10.62 41.88
CA THR A 12 19.09 -11.39 40.97
C THR A 12 18.13 -10.48 40.20
N VAL A 13 18.57 -9.96 39.05
CA VAL A 13 17.72 -9.17 38.16
C VAL A 13 16.68 -10.07 37.48
N LEU A 14 15.46 -10.08 38.04
CA LEU A 14 14.30 -10.69 37.41
C LEU A 14 13.88 -9.87 36.18
N VAL A 15 14.48 -10.20 35.03
CA VAL A 15 14.04 -9.68 33.74
C VAL A 15 12.67 -10.30 33.39
N VAL A 16 11.60 -9.67 33.88
CA VAL A 16 10.24 -9.98 33.45
C VAL A 16 10.12 -9.57 31.99
N GLY A 17 10.34 -10.54 31.10
CA GLY A 17 10.29 -10.37 29.65
C GLY A 17 8.87 -10.04 29.18
N GLY A 18 8.49 -8.77 29.29
CA GLY A 18 7.22 -8.26 28.79
C GLY A 18 7.12 -8.46 27.29
N LEU A 19 6.42 -9.52 26.87
CA LEU A 19 6.12 -9.78 25.46
C LEU A 19 5.28 -8.62 24.93
N MET A 20 5.94 -7.68 24.26
CA MET A 20 5.27 -6.57 23.57
C MET A 20 4.52 -7.16 22.38
N VAL A 21 3.29 -7.62 22.63
CA VAL A 21 2.34 -7.99 21.58
C VAL A 21 2.00 -6.71 20.83
N LEU A 22 2.81 -6.42 19.81
CA LEU A 22 2.53 -5.36 18.84
C LEU A 22 1.25 -5.74 18.13
N VAL A 23 0.13 -5.23 18.64
CA VAL A 23 -1.19 -5.39 18.03
C VAL A 23 -1.15 -4.65 16.70
N THR A 24 -0.75 -5.35 15.63
CA THR A 24 -0.73 -4.84 14.26
C THR A 24 -2.17 -4.72 13.77
N GLY A 25 -2.89 -3.75 14.35
CA GLY A 25 -4.31 -3.56 14.13
C GLY A 25 -4.60 -3.45 12.64
N CYS A 26 -5.46 -4.33 12.14
CA CYS A 26 -5.95 -4.30 10.77
C CYS A 26 -6.45 -2.88 10.47
N ARG A 27 -5.69 -2.14 9.64
CA ARG A 27 -5.87 -0.69 9.50
C ARG A 27 -7.06 -0.40 8.60
N SER A 28 -8.25 -0.54 9.18
CA SER A 28 -9.54 -0.50 8.50
C SER A 28 -9.70 0.74 7.63
N ILE A 29 -10.12 0.51 6.40
CA ILE A 29 -10.31 1.56 5.40
C ILE A 29 -11.77 2.01 5.47
N TYR A 30 -12.03 3.03 6.26
CA TYR A 30 -13.32 3.71 6.34
C TYR A 30 -13.18 5.21 6.06
N PRO A 31 -14.21 5.85 5.47
CA PRO A 31 -14.25 7.29 5.32
C PRO A 31 -14.49 7.99 6.67
N PRO A 32 -14.03 9.24 6.85
CA PRO A 32 -14.38 10.04 8.02
C PRO A 32 -15.88 10.40 8.00
N SER A 33 -16.56 10.20 9.14
CA SER A 33 -18.02 10.36 9.27
C SER A 33 -18.57 11.76 8.93
N ASN A 34 -17.73 12.79 8.97
CA ASN A 34 -18.10 14.17 8.66
C ASN A 34 -17.83 14.61 7.20
N ILE A 35 -17.54 13.67 6.30
CA ILE A 35 -17.43 13.94 4.85
C ILE A 35 -18.48 13.10 4.12
N LYS A 36 -19.34 13.75 3.33
CA LYS A 36 -20.28 13.06 2.43
C LYS A 36 -19.51 12.56 1.18
N PRO A 37 -19.82 11.37 0.65
CA PRO A 37 -19.25 10.93 -0.62
C PRO A 37 -19.70 11.83 -1.77
N VAL A 38 -18.92 11.83 -2.84
CA VAL A 38 -19.29 12.36 -4.15
C VAL A 38 -19.23 11.22 -5.16
N ASP A 39 -20.32 10.97 -5.88
CA ASP A 39 -20.37 9.92 -6.90
C ASP A 39 -19.57 10.29 -8.15
N ARG A 40 -18.84 9.30 -8.68
CA ARG A 40 -18.04 9.41 -9.91
C ARG A 40 -18.20 8.15 -10.75
N VAL A 41 -18.47 8.30 -12.04
CA VAL A 41 -18.59 7.17 -12.98
C VAL A 41 -17.20 6.84 -13.53
N MET A 42 -16.53 5.89 -12.88
CA MET A 42 -15.13 5.56 -13.14
C MET A 42 -14.97 4.34 -14.05
N THR A 43 -13.91 4.34 -14.84
CA THR A 43 -13.33 3.11 -15.40
C THR A 43 -12.54 2.41 -14.30
N VAL A 44 -12.81 1.12 -14.11
CA VAL A 44 -12.20 0.30 -13.05
C VAL A 44 -11.55 -0.92 -13.69
N THR A 45 -10.26 -1.13 -13.38
CA THR A 45 -9.47 -2.31 -13.73
C THR A 45 -8.87 -2.95 -12.47
N GLY A 46 -8.12 -4.05 -12.62
CA GLY A 46 -7.33 -4.62 -11.54
C GLY A 46 -5.87 -4.86 -11.92
N TYR A 47 -4.99 -4.78 -10.93
CA TYR A 47 -3.57 -5.06 -11.02
C TYR A 47 -3.07 -5.88 -9.82
N CYS A 48 -1.83 -6.32 -9.89
CA CYS A 48 -1.10 -6.97 -8.80
C CYS A 48 0.38 -6.55 -8.85
N ASP A 49 1.19 -7.02 -7.92
CA ASP A 49 2.63 -6.71 -7.84
C ASP A 49 3.52 -7.43 -8.88
N CYS A 50 2.95 -8.24 -9.76
CA CYS A 50 3.70 -9.06 -10.71
C CYS A 50 4.49 -8.23 -11.75
N ARG A 51 5.48 -8.87 -12.39
CA ARG A 51 6.33 -8.25 -13.42
C ARG A 51 5.59 -7.60 -14.58
N ILE A 52 4.43 -8.15 -14.97
CA ILE A 52 3.59 -7.65 -16.06
C ILE A 52 2.86 -6.37 -15.63
N CYS A 53 2.12 -6.44 -14.52
CA CYS A 53 1.34 -5.30 -14.00
C CYS A 53 2.22 -4.14 -13.51
N CYS A 54 3.34 -4.43 -12.85
CA CYS A 54 4.21 -3.42 -12.22
C CYS A 54 5.51 -3.12 -13.00
N SER A 55 5.59 -3.51 -14.28
CA SER A 55 6.65 -3.18 -15.24
C SER A 55 8.08 -3.39 -14.71
N TRP A 56 8.37 -4.60 -14.21
CA TRP A 56 9.67 -4.92 -13.60
C TRP A 56 10.24 -6.26 -14.06
N THR A 57 11.56 -6.39 -13.97
CA THR A 57 12.28 -7.64 -14.27
C THR A 57 13.40 -7.86 -13.25
N ARG A 58 14.04 -9.03 -13.27
CA ARG A 58 15.29 -9.25 -12.55
C ARG A 58 16.47 -8.93 -13.47
N ASN A 59 17.47 -8.23 -12.95
CA ASN A 59 18.78 -8.14 -13.61
C ASN A 59 19.59 -9.45 -13.38
N TRP A 60 20.81 -9.52 -13.93
CA TRP A 60 21.63 -10.73 -13.83
C TRP A 60 22.06 -11.09 -12.39
N TYR A 61 22.11 -10.11 -11.47
CA TYR A 61 22.26 -10.33 -10.03
C TYR A 61 20.97 -10.81 -9.33
N GLY A 62 19.92 -11.15 -10.09
CA GLY A 62 18.60 -11.51 -9.56
C GLY A 62 17.81 -10.36 -8.91
N ARG A 63 18.32 -9.13 -8.91
CA ARG A 63 17.70 -7.96 -8.24
C ARG A 63 16.58 -7.37 -9.08
N ALA A 64 15.48 -6.98 -8.45
CA ALA A 64 14.34 -6.37 -9.12
C ALA A 64 14.66 -4.95 -9.60
N VAL A 65 14.40 -4.68 -10.89
CA VAL A 65 14.63 -3.40 -11.57
C VAL A 65 13.44 -3.04 -12.45
N PHE A 66 13.24 -1.74 -12.73
CA PHE A 66 12.25 -1.32 -13.72
C PHE A 66 12.60 -1.86 -15.11
N ALA A 67 11.63 -2.44 -15.82
CA ALA A 67 11.84 -3.01 -17.16
C ALA A 67 11.77 -1.94 -18.28
N TYR A 68 10.96 -0.90 -18.06
CA TYR A 68 10.61 0.11 -19.06
C TYR A 68 10.54 1.53 -18.44
N GLY A 69 10.44 2.54 -19.31
CA GLY A 69 10.33 3.96 -18.92
C GLY A 69 11.63 4.59 -18.41
N PRO A 70 11.60 5.85 -17.95
CA PRO A 70 12.81 6.63 -17.60
C PRO A 70 13.67 6.02 -16.48
N MET A 71 13.12 5.14 -15.65
CA MET A 71 13.85 4.46 -14.57
C MET A 71 14.38 3.07 -14.95
N LYS A 72 14.32 2.67 -16.23
CA LYS A 72 14.75 1.34 -16.71
C LYS A 72 16.13 0.95 -16.15
N GLY A 73 16.24 -0.26 -15.62
CA GLY A 73 17.47 -0.80 -15.02
C GLY A 73 17.81 -0.28 -13.61
N LYS A 74 17.16 0.79 -13.11
CA LYS A 74 17.29 1.22 -11.71
C LYS A 74 16.57 0.24 -10.77
N PRO A 75 17.00 0.07 -9.50
CA PRO A 75 16.33 -0.80 -8.53
C PRO A 75 14.85 -0.44 -8.35
N LYS A 76 13.99 -1.44 -8.24
CA LYS A 76 12.56 -1.27 -7.93
C LYS A 76 12.19 -2.06 -6.67
N GLN A 77 11.52 -1.40 -5.74
CA GLN A 77 10.82 -2.06 -4.64
C GLN A 77 9.51 -2.68 -5.19
N VAL A 78 9.38 -4.01 -5.11
CA VAL A 78 8.18 -4.74 -5.56
C VAL A 78 7.15 -4.76 -4.43
N GLY A 79 5.86 -4.63 -4.75
CA GLY A 79 4.78 -4.58 -3.77
C GLY A 79 4.72 -3.29 -2.93
N VAL A 80 5.55 -2.28 -3.23
CA VAL A 80 5.53 -0.95 -2.58
C VAL A 80 4.87 0.06 -3.51
N THR A 81 3.91 0.81 -2.96
CA THR A 81 3.10 1.80 -3.68
C THR A 81 3.84 3.14 -3.81
N ALA A 82 3.33 4.04 -4.65
CA ALA A 82 3.82 5.41 -4.76
C ALA A 82 3.61 6.29 -3.51
N SER A 83 2.79 5.88 -2.53
CA SER A 83 2.73 6.50 -1.20
C SER A 83 3.70 5.88 -0.17
N GLY A 84 4.44 4.84 -0.55
CA GLY A 84 5.39 4.13 0.33
C GLY A 84 4.77 3.02 1.18
N THR A 85 3.47 2.76 1.07
CA THR A 85 2.82 1.62 1.73
C THR A 85 3.12 0.30 1.02
N ARG A 86 2.92 -0.84 1.70
CA ARG A 86 2.81 -2.13 1.01
C ARG A 86 1.40 -2.29 0.43
N ALA A 87 1.35 -2.65 -0.85
CA ALA A 87 0.12 -2.93 -1.57
C ALA A 87 -0.59 -4.17 -0.99
N ARG A 88 -1.91 -4.09 -0.87
CA ARG A 88 -2.79 -5.07 -0.22
C ARG A 88 -4.23 -4.85 -0.70
N LYS A 89 -5.16 -5.78 -0.45
CA LYS A 89 -6.60 -5.54 -0.72
C LYS A 89 -7.04 -4.20 -0.10
N GLY A 90 -7.68 -3.35 -0.91
CA GLY A 90 -8.02 -1.98 -0.56
C GLY A 90 -7.01 -0.93 -1.03
N THR A 91 -5.85 -1.31 -1.57
CA THR A 91 -4.92 -0.39 -2.25
C THR A 91 -5.48 -0.03 -3.64
N ILE A 92 -5.67 1.26 -3.90
CA ILE A 92 -6.12 1.78 -5.19
C ILE A 92 -4.96 2.56 -5.83
N ALA A 93 -4.72 2.33 -7.12
CA ALA A 93 -3.96 3.24 -7.97
C ALA A 93 -4.92 4.21 -8.67
N ALA A 94 -4.62 5.51 -8.64
CA ALA A 94 -5.47 6.53 -9.26
C ALA A 94 -4.66 7.70 -9.84
N ASP A 95 -5.34 8.62 -10.52
CA ASP A 95 -4.77 9.90 -10.90
C ASP A 95 -4.64 10.82 -9.68
N THR A 96 -3.45 10.88 -9.09
CA THR A 96 -3.17 11.64 -7.86
C THR A 96 -3.33 13.15 -8.00
N SER A 97 -3.48 13.68 -9.23
CA SER A 97 -3.82 15.09 -9.46
C SER A 97 -5.31 15.40 -9.19
N ARG A 98 -6.17 14.38 -9.28
CA ARG A 98 -7.63 14.48 -9.10
C ARG A 98 -8.10 13.79 -7.81
N TYR A 99 -7.40 12.72 -7.42
CA TYR A 99 -7.65 11.93 -6.20
C TYR A 99 -6.34 11.79 -5.40
N PRO A 100 -5.99 12.76 -4.53
CA PRO A 100 -4.76 12.72 -3.74
C PRO A 100 -4.64 11.46 -2.88
N PHE A 101 -3.42 11.08 -2.51
CA PHE A 101 -3.19 9.97 -1.59
C PHE A 101 -4.01 10.14 -0.30
N GLY A 102 -4.61 9.06 0.18
CA GLY A 102 -5.54 9.08 1.30
C GLY A 102 -7.02 9.27 0.93
N THR A 103 -7.35 9.63 -0.33
CA THR A 103 -8.72 9.56 -0.84
C THR A 103 -9.31 8.17 -0.60
N ILE A 104 -10.47 8.09 0.04
CA ILE A 104 -11.20 6.85 0.28
C ILE A 104 -12.25 6.67 -0.82
N MET A 105 -12.45 5.44 -1.26
CA MET A 105 -13.47 5.09 -2.25
C MET A 105 -14.21 3.84 -1.83
N TYR A 106 -15.50 3.74 -2.17
CA TYR A 106 -16.26 2.49 -2.11
C TYR A 106 -16.59 2.05 -3.54
N ILE A 107 -16.13 0.85 -3.89
CA ILE A 107 -16.28 0.28 -5.23
C ILE A 107 -17.21 -0.94 -5.16
N PRO A 108 -18.37 -0.93 -5.84
CA PRO A 108 -19.28 -2.07 -5.91
C PRO A 108 -18.60 -3.39 -6.29
N GLY A 109 -18.77 -4.42 -5.47
CA GLY A 109 -18.17 -5.75 -5.66
C GLY A 109 -16.68 -5.86 -5.29
N TYR A 110 -16.04 -4.81 -4.75
CA TYR A 110 -14.68 -4.87 -4.18
C TYR A 110 -14.65 -4.41 -2.71
N GLY A 111 -15.46 -3.40 -2.37
CA GLY A 111 -15.56 -2.81 -1.03
C GLY A 111 -14.82 -1.48 -0.93
N TYR A 112 -14.44 -1.11 0.29
CA TYR A 112 -13.66 0.10 0.55
C TYR A 112 -12.19 -0.05 0.13
N GLY A 113 -11.64 1.03 -0.41
CA GLY A 113 -10.22 1.17 -0.70
C GLY A 113 -9.73 2.61 -0.52
N ARG A 114 -8.41 2.78 -0.56
CA ARG A 114 -7.70 4.05 -0.39
C ARG A 114 -6.74 4.24 -1.56
N VAL A 115 -6.71 5.45 -2.11
CA VAL A 115 -5.67 5.83 -3.07
C VAL A 115 -4.34 5.88 -2.34
N GLU A 116 -3.48 4.92 -2.68
CA GLU A 116 -2.13 4.75 -2.13
C GLU A 116 -1.08 4.60 -3.24
N ASP A 117 -1.48 4.33 -4.49
CA ASP A 117 -0.57 4.17 -5.62
C ASP A 117 -0.94 5.05 -6.84
N ARG A 118 -0.07 5.10 -7.86
CA ARG A 118 -0.31 5.82 -9.12
C ARG A 118 0.35 5.09 -10.30
N GLY A 119 -0.42 4.86 -11.37
CA GLY A 119 0.09 4.29 -12.61
C GLY A 119 0.31 5.35 -13.70
N GLY A 120 1.23 5.08 -14.63
CA GLY A 120 1.48 5.98 -15.78
C GLY A 120 0.26 6.12 -16.70
N ALA A 121 -0.44 5.00 -16.95
CA ALA A 121 -1.67 4.94 -17.75
C ALA A 121 -2.95 5.27 -16.96
N ILE A 122 -2.88 5.40 -15.63
CA ILE A 122 -4.04 5.62 -14.77
C ILE A 122 -4.28 7.12 -14.65
N LYS A 123 -5.29 7.62 -15.38
CA LYS A 123 -5.57 9.05 -15.60
C LYS A 123 -7.06 9.38 -15.58
N GLY A 124 -7.39 10.61 -15.19
CA GLY A 124 -8.76 11.12 -15.24
C GLY A 124 -9.70 10.38 -14.28
N GLU A 125 -10.72 9.73 -14.84
CA GLU A 125 -11.72 8.90 -14.14
C GLU A 125 -11.38 7.39 -14.25
N HIS A 126 -10.10 7.02 -14.34
CA HIS A 126 -9.64 5.62 -14.31
C HIS A 126 -8.97 5.32 -12.97
N ILE A 127 -9.38 4.23 -12.32
CA ILE A 127 -8.73 3.65 -11.14
C ILE A 127 -8.37 2.17 -11.38
N ASP A 128 -7.31 1.72 -10.71
CA ASP A 128 -6.83 0.34 -10.74
C ASP A 128 -6.87 -0.24 -9.32
N LEU A 129 -7.44 -1.43 -9.17
CA LEU A 129 -7.65 -2.09 -7.88
C LEU A 129 -6.58 -3.16 -7.63
N PHE A 130 -5.95 -3.16 -6.44
CA PHE A 130 -4.95 -4.18 -6.12
C PHE A 130 -5.58 -5.53 -5.79
N TYR A 131 -5.03 -6.60 -6.35
CA TYR A 131 -5.32 -7.99 -6.05
C TYR A 131 -4.04 -8.77 -5.73
N HIS A 132 -4.18 -9.82 -4.92
CA HIS A 132 -3.04 -10.63 -4.45
C HIS A 132 -2.51 -11.62 -5.51
N SER A 133 -3.15 -11.74 -6.68
CA SER A 133 -2.61 -12.51 -7.80
C SER A 133 -3.00 -11.91 -9.16
N HIS A 134 -2.17 -12.19 -10.16
CA HIS A 134 -2.42 -11.76 -11.54
C HIS A 134 -3.72 -12.36 -12.10
N GLN A 135 -4.08 -13.59 -11.71
CA GLN A 135 -5.33 -14.21 -12.14
C GLN A 135 -6.56 -13.52 -11.53
N GLN A 136 -6.48 -13.01 -10.29
CA GLN A 136 -7.56 -12.20 -9.71
C GLN A 136 -7.70 -10.85 -10.43
N ALA A 137 -6.58 -10.18 -10.72
CA ALA A 137 -6.54 -8.93 -11.50
C ALA A 137 -7.10 -9.08 -12.93
N LEU A 138 -6.85 -10.20 -13.59
CA LEU A 138 -7.44 -10.52 -14.90
C LEU A 138 -8.94 -10.84 -14.82
N ARG A 139 -9.42 -11.44 -13.71
CA ARG A 139 -10.86 -11.70 -13.48
C ARG A 139 -11.65 -10.43 -13.15
N SER A 140 -11.01 -9.36 -12.67
CA SER A 140 -11.63 -8.03 -12.58
C SER A 140 -11.69 -7.34 -13.94
N SER A 141 -12.63 -7.80 -14.78
CA SER A 141 -12.90 -7.24 -16.10
C SER A 141 -13.04 -5.72 -16.08
N LYS A 142 -12.42 -5.04 -17.05
CA LYS A 142 -12.51 -3.58 -17.23
C LYS A 142 -13.99 -3.18 -17.34
N ARG A 143 -14.46 -2.35 -16.40
CA ARG A 143 -15.86 -1.97 -16.28
C ARG A 143 -16.01 -0.48 -15.95
N LYS A 144 -17.10 0.14 -16.41
CA LYS A 144 -17.46 1.53 -16.10
C LYS A 144 -18.59 1.52 -15.07
N ILE A 145 -18.33 1.97 -13.85
CA ILE A 145 -19.26 1.87 -12.71
C ILE A 145 -19.22 3.13 -11.83
N THR A 146 -20.32 3.40 -11.12
CA THR A 146 -20.35 4.47 -10.11
C THR A 146 -19.53 4.06 -8.88
N VAL A 147 -18.67 4.97 -8.44
CA VAL A 147 -17.80 4.86 -7.26
C VAL A 147 -18.12 6.04 -6.35
N GLN A 148 -18.37 5.77 -5.07
CA GLN A 148 -18.49 6.81 -4.04
C GLN A 148 -17.09 7.24 -3.62
N VAL A 149 -16.79 8.54 -3.69
CA VAL A 149 -15.46 9.10 -3.41
C VAL A 149 -15.50 10.07 -2.22
N TRP A 150 -14.65 9.83 -1.23
CA TRP A 150 -14.37 10.76 -0.13
C TRP A 150 -12.96 11.33 -0.31
N LEU A 151 -12.89 12.57 -0.79
CA LEU A 151 -11.64 13.32 -0.86
C LEU A 151 -11.13 13.64 0.57
N PRO A 152 -9.81 13.65 0.81
CA PRO A 152 -9.28 14.16 2.06
C PRO A 152 -9.64 15.64 2.22
N LYS A 153 -9.78 16.13 3.46
CA LYS A 153 -9.86 17.57 3.70
C LYS A 153 -8.58 18.20 3.16
N ARG A 154 -8.70 19.21 2.29
CA ARG A 154 -7.56 20.05 1.92
C ARG A 154 -6.99 20.64 3.21
N GLY A 155 -5.67 20.62 3.37
CA GLY A 155 -5.01 21.39 4.42
C GLY A 155 -5.38 22.88 4.28
N LYS A 156 -5.56 23.54 5.42
CA LYS A 156 -5.32 24.98 5.53
C LYS A 156 -3.86 25.19 5.90
#